data_AF-A0A6P6VTU4-F1
#
_entry.id   AF-A0A6P6VTU4-F1
#
_cell.length_a   1.000
_cell.length_b   1.000
_cell.length_c   1.000
_cell.angle_alpha   90.00
_cell.angle_beta   90.00
_cell.angle_gamma   90.00
#
_symmetry.space_group_name_H-M   'P 1'
#
loop_
_entity.id
_entity.type
_entity.pdbx_description
1 polymer ?
#
loop_
_entity_poly.entity_id
_entity_poly.type
_entity_poly.pdbx_seq_one_letter_code
_entity_poly.pdbx_strand_id
1 'polypeptide(L)'
;MNAAAAVTNAITRLPFPPPIGYPFAQNENPRRVIESLRFPSTSSSAVVKTVSLSLEQEFRPNALRKKQDSSSRCGFSLGVDLGLSRTGLAISKGFVIRPLTVLELRGQKLELRLLDIAQNQEVDEFIIGLPISIDGRETPQSNKVRSVAGRLAVRAAERGLRVYLQDEYGTSTEALDRMIDMGLSKSGRRGRIDAYAAAMVLEKYFSESGGGVELVLPKQLDLQNKLRDRGRFLLRKPLYF
;
A
#
# COMPACT_ATOMS: atom_id res chain seq x y z
N MET A 1 42.90 29.10 51.44
CA MET A 1 41.68 29.93 51.47
C MET A 1 41.42 30.43 50.06
N ASN A 2 40.44 29.85 49.37
CA ASN A 2 39.49 30.55 48.48
C ASN A 2 38.62 29.50 47.77
N ALA A 3 37.32 29.65 47.97
CA ALA A 3 36.24 28.86 47.42
C ALA A 3 35.63 29.62 46.22
N ALA A 4 35.30 28.91 45.14
CA ALA A 4 34.27 29.24 44.15
C ALA A 4 34.21 28.09 43.14
N ALA A 5 33.30 27.13 43.36
CA ALA A 5 32.04 27.00 42.62
C ALA A 5 32.20 26.27 41.27
N ALA A 6 32.26 24.94 41.35
CA ALA A 6 31.99 24.03 40.23
C ALA A 6 30.47 23.84 40.10
N VAL A 7 29.90 24.20 38.95
CA VAL A 7 28.51 23.92 38.60
C VAL A 7 28.48 22.63 37.80
N THR A 8 28.20 21.52 38.49
CA THR A 8 27.94 20.21 37.89
C THR A 8 26.42 20.02 37.77
N ASN A 9 25.90 20.03 36.54
CA ASN A 9 24.48 19.74 36.29
C ASN A 9 24.21 18.23 36.42
N ALA A 10 23.59 17.86 37.54
CA ALA A 10 22.98 16.56 37.76
C ALA A 10 21.60 16.50 37.08
N ILE A 11 21.45 15.71 36.02
CA ILE A 11 20.15 15.35 35.47
C ILE A 11 19.68 14.08 36.18
N THR A 12 18.95 14.27 37.27
CA THR A 12 18.22 13.22 37.99
C THR A 12 17.03 12.75 37.15
N ARG A 13 16.99 11.45 36.85
CA ARG A 13 15.85 10.77 36.24
C ARG A 13 14.68 10.76 37.23
N LEU A 14 13.54 11.34 36.86
CA LEU A 14 12.29 11.20 37.61
C LEU A 14 11.69 9.79 37.37
N PRO A 15 11.19 9.09 38.41
CA PRO A 15 10.54 7.79 38.26
C PRO A 15 9.13 7.92 37.66
N PHE A 16 8.77 6.99 36.78
CA PHE A 16 7.42 6.84 36.21
C PHE A 16 6.38 6.49 37.28
N PRO A 17 5.16 7.05 37.24
CA PRO A 17 4.07 6.66 38.14
C PRO A 17 3.48 5.28 37.75
N PRO A 18 2.98 4.48 38.72
CA PRO A 18 2.36 3.18 38.45
C PRO A 18 0.96 3.32 37.81
N PRO A 19 0.49 2.30 37.06
CA PRO A 19 -0.80 2.34 36.40
C PRO A 19 -1.97 2.22 37.40
N ILE A 20 -2.97 3.08 37.21
CA ILE A 20 -4.24 3.10 37.95
C ILE A 20 -5.10 1.91 37.44
N GLY A 21 -5.50 1.03 38.37
CA GLY A 21 -6.36 -0.12 38.08
C GLY A 21 -7.84 0.25 37.96
N TYR A 22 -8.53 -0.35 37.01
CA TYR A 22 -10.00 -0.34 36.89
C TYR A 22 -10.57 -1.71 37.30
N PRO A 23 -11.75 -1.77 37.95
CA PRO A 23 -12.25 -2.98 38.58
C PRO A 23 -12.80 -4.01 37.59
N PHE A 24 -12.56 -5.26 37.95
CA PHE A 24 -13.04 -6.49 37.34
C PHE A 24 -14.54 -6.66 37.62
N ALA A 25 -15.40 -6.67 36.59
CA ALA A 25 -16.80 -7.08 36.70
C ALA A 25 -16.99 -8.42 35.97
N GLN A 26 -17.49 -9.41 36.71
CA GLN A 26 -17.71 -10.77 36.25
C GLN A 26 -19.03 -10.91 35.45
N ASN A 27 -18.98 -11.80 34.45
CA ASN A 27 -20.03 -12.66 33.90
C ASN A 27 -21.46 -12.11 33.83
N GLU A 28 -21.97 -11.89 32.60
CA GLU A 28 -23.27 -12.41 32.13
C GLU A 28 -23.26 -12.69 30.61
N ASN A 29 -24.14 -13.59 30.20
CA ASN A 29 -24.09 -14.53 29.07
C ASN A 29 -24.80 -13.97 27.80
N PRO A 30 -24.21 -13.97 26.58
CA PRO A 30 -24.81 -13.32 25.41
C PRO A 30 -25.72 -14.29 24.63
N ARG A 31 -26.89 -14.61 25.18
CA ARG A 31 -27.98 -15.27 24.44
C ARG A 31 -29.34 -14.82 24.95
N ARG A 32 -29.88 -13.73 24.38
CA ARG A 32 -31.32 -13.42 24.18
C ARG A 32 -31.51 -11.92 23.97
N VAL A 33 -31.44 -11.45 22.73
CA VAL A 33 -32.30 -10.34 22.24
C VAL A 33 -32.50 -10.52 20.73
N ILE A 34 -33.39 -11.44 20.33
CA ILE A 34 -34.09 -11.37 19.04
C ILE A 34 -35.54 -11.79 19.31
N GLU A 35 -36.40 -10.82 19.57
CA GLU A 35 -37.85 -10.91 19.37
C GLU A 35 -38.39 -9.47 19.48
N SER A 36 -38.48 -8.70 18.40
CA SER A 36 -39.65 -8.69 17.54
C SER A 36 -39.46 -7.55 16.55
N LEU A 37 -39.62 -7.86 15.26
CA LEU A 37 -40.03 -7.00 14.14
C LEU A 37 -39.70 -7.80 12.87
N ARG A 38 -40.62 -8.70 12.50
CA ARG A 38 -40.63 -9.34 11.17
C ARG A 38 -41.28 -8.38 10.20
N PHE A 39 -40.62 -8.09 9.08
CA PHE A 39 -41.16 -8.02 7.69
C PHE A 39 -39.97 -7.99 6.71
N PRO A 40 -40.16 -8.31 5.42
CA PRO A 40 -39.94 -9.61 4.79
C PRO A 40 -38.53 -9.81 4.16
N SER A 41 -38.24 -11.08 3.88
CA SER A 41 -37.08 -11.63 3.18
C SER A 41 -36.73 -10.97 1.85
N THR A 42 -35.47 -10.57 1.67
CA THR A 42 -34.69 -10.87 0.45
C THR A 42 -33.20 -10.98 0.77
N SER A 43 -32.58 -12.00 0.19
CA SER A 43 -31.19 -12.45 0.35
C SER A 43 -30.16 -11.46 -0.20
N SER A 44 -29.71 -10.49 0.61
CA SER A 44 -28.64 -9.55 0.21
C SER A 44 -27.23 -10.01 0.65
N SER A 45 -27.13 -10.72 1.78
CA SER A 45 -25.82 -11.03 2.39
C SER A 45 -24.97 -12.04 1.59
N ALA A 46 -25.59 -13.03 0.93
CA ALA A 46 -24.88 -13.98 0.08
C ALA A 46 -24.40 -13.36 -1.23
N VAL A 47 -25.17 -12.43 -1.82
CA VAL A 47 -24.81 -11.72 -3.05
C VAL A 47 -23.61 -10.81 -2.80
N VAL A 48 -23.61 -10.04 -1.70
CA VAL A 48 -22.48 -9.15 -1.34
C VAL A 48 -21.20 -9.94 -1.07
N LYS A 49 -21.27 -11.06 -0.33
CA LYS A 49 -20.10 -11.94 -0.08
C LYS A 49 -19.59 -12.62 -1.35
N THR A 50 -20.48 -13.01 -2.25
CA THR A 50 -20.12 -13.67 -3.52
C THR A 50 -19.50 -12.68 -4.50
N VAL A 51 -19.99 -11.44 -4.55
CA VAL A 51 -19.43 -10.36 -5.37
C VAL A 51 -18.06 -9.89 -4.85
N SER A 52 -17.87 -9.80 -3.54
CA SER A 52 -16.56 -9.45 -2.96
C SER A 52 -15.52 -10.55 -3.23
N LEU A 53 -15.90 -11.82 -3.08
CA LEU A 53 -15.03 -12.96 -3.39
C LEU A 53 -14.73 -13.07 -4.90
N SER A 54 -15.69 -12.74 -5.78
CA SER A 54 -15.45 -12.78 -7.23
C SER A 54 -14.55 -11.64 -7.70
N LEU A 55 -14.70 -10.42 -7.15
CA LEU A 55 -13.81 -9.29 -7.43
C LEU A 55 -12.37 -9.55 -6.92
N GLU A 56 -12.21 -10.15 -5.74
CA GLU A 56 -10.89 -10.54 -5.23
C GLU A 56 -10.24 -11.67 -6.03
N GLN A 57 -11.05 -12.62 -6.55
CA GLN A 57 -10.55 -13.68 -7.44
C GLN A 57 -10.22 -13.17 -8.85
N GLU A 58 -10.92 -12.15 -9.34
CA GLU A 58 -10.79 -11.59 -10.69
C GLU A 58 -9.67 -10.54 -10.79
N PHE A 59 -9.39 -9.82 -9.70
CA PHE A 59 -8.33 -8.80 -9.60
C PHE A 59 -7.25 -9.16 -8.59
N ARG A 60 -6.75 -10.40 -8.61
CA ARG A 60 -5.74 -10.89 -7.67
C ARG A 60 -4.41 -10.12 -7.77
N PRO A 61 -3.97 -9.39 -6.73
CA PRO A 61 -2.67 -8.72 -6.71
C PRO A 61 -1.54 -9.72 -7.04
N ASN A 62 -0.49 -9.29 -7.76
CA ASN A 62 0.64 -10.15 -8.12
C ASN A 62 1.28 -10.81 -6.88
N ALA A 63 1.26 -10.15 -5.72
CA ALA A 63 1.79 -10.69 -4.47
C ALA A 63 1.11 -12.00 -4.02
N LEU A 64 -0.18 -12.21 -4.33
CA LEU A 64 -0.91 -13.45 -4.00
C LEU A 64 -0.56 -14.64 -4.92
N ARG A 65 0.06 -14.40 -6.08
CA ARG A 65 0.35 -15.45 -7.06
C ARG A 65 1.40 -16.46 -6.57
N LYS A 66 2.21 -16.11 -5.56
CA LYS A 66 3.22 -16.99 -4.91
C LYS A 66 2.66 -18.29 -4.37
N LYS A 67 1.41 -18.26 -3.87
CA LYS A 67 0.89 -19.31 -2.99
C LYS A 67 0.30 -20.50 -3.74
N GLN A 68 0.01 -20.35 -5.04
CA GLN A 68 -0.76 -21.35 -5.79
C GLN A 68 -0.01 -21.98 -6.96
N ASP A 69 1.01 -21.33 -7.54
CA ASP A 69 1.79 -21.90 -8.65
C ASP A 69 3.28 -21.61 -8.46
N SER A 70 4.08 -22.66 -8.29
CA SER A 70 5.55 -22.59 -8.29
C SER A 70 6.14 -22.27 -9.68
N SER A 71 5.35 -22.42 -10.74
CA SER A 71 5.74 -22.17 -12.14
C SER A 71 5.26 -20.82 -12.69
N SER A 72 4.27 -20.17 -12.06
CA SER A 72 3.70 -18.91 -12.55
C SER A 72 4.69 -17.75 -12.35
N ARG A 73 5.29 -17.28 -13.45
CA ARG A 73 6.03 -16.02 -13.46
C ARG A 73 5.10 -14.92 -12.96
N CYS A 74 5.35 -14.38 -11.77
CA CYS A 74 4.54 -13.30 -11.21
C CYS A 74 4.71 -12.06 -12.10
N GLY A 75 3.60 -11.37 -12.36
CA GLY A 75 3.58 -10.15 -13.17
C GLY A 75 4.48 -9.07 -12.60
N PHE A 76 4.76 -8.03 -13.38
CA PHE A 76 5.63 -6.94 -12.92
C PHE A 76 4.78 -5.86 -12.24
N SER A 77 5.25 -5.36 -11.10
CA SER A 77 4.54 -4.32 -10.34
C SER A 77 5.39 -3.05 -10.28
N LEU A 78 4.76 -1.89 -10.46
CA LEU A 78 5.41 -0.59 -10.31
C LEU A 78 5.01 0.02 -8.96
N GLY A 79 5.98 0.17 -8.07
CA GLY A 79 5.83 0.88 -6.80
C GLY A 79 5.93 2.38 -7.02
N VAL A 80 5.01 3.13 -6.42
CA VAL A 80 4.93 4.58 -6.54
C VAL A 80 4.78 5.20 -5.15
N ASP A 81 5.77 6.00 -4.75
CA ASP A 81 5.70 6.85 -3.56
C ASP A 81 5.39 8.30 -3.98
N LEU A 82 4.21 8.79 -3.59
CA LEU A 82 3.70 10.12 -3.96
C LEU A 82 4.04 11.16 -2.88
N GLY A 83 5.27 11.66 -2.92
CA GLY A 83 5.70 12.80 -2.12
C GLY A 83 5.05 14.14 -2.50
N LEU A 84 5.44 15.22 -1.81
CA LEU A 84 4.92 16.57 -2.07
C LEU A 84 5.47 17.18 -3.37
N SER A 85 6.79 17.14 -3.58
CA SER A 85 7.50 17.67 -4.75
C SER A 85 8.05 16.60 -5.71
N ARG A 86 8.45 15.44 -5.18
CA ARG A 86 9.00 14.32 -5.94
C ARG A 86 8.10 13.09 -5.89
N THR A 87 8.30 12.18 -6.83
CA THR A 87 7.62 10.89 -6.88
C THR A 87 8.66 9.82 -7.07
N GLY A 88 8.81 8.96 -6.07
CA GLY A 88 9.69 7.81 -6.12
C GLY A 88 9.08 6.68 -6.91
N LEU A 89 9.89 5.98 -7.71
CA LEU A 89 9.48 4.79 -8.44
C LEU A 89 10.41 3.63 -8.15
N ALA A 90 9.81 2.45 -8.00
CA ALA A 90 10.48 1.17 -7.92
C ALA A 90 9.75 0.14 -8.78
N ILE A 91 10.46 -0.89 -9.21
CA ILE A 91 9.88 -1.96 -10.03
C ILE A 91 10.16 -3.32 -9.41
N SER A 92 9.18 -4.20 -9.47
CA SER A 92 9.36 -5.63 -9.21
C SER A 92 9.26 -6.44 -10.50
N LYS A 93 10.14 -7.42 -10.62
CA LYS A 93 10.00 -8.54 -11.56
C LYS A 93 9.88 -9.81 -10.73
N GLY A 94 8.69 -10.39 -10.64
CA GLY A 94 8.50 -11.39 -9.59
C GLY A 94 8.51 -10.73 -8.21
N PHE A 95 9.23 -11.37 -7.29
CA PHE A 95 9.52 -10.85 -5.94
C PHE A 95 10.84 -10.08 -5.87
N VAL A 96 11.54 -9.90 -6.99
CA VAL A 96 12.79 -9.15 -7.04
C VAL A 96 12.46 -7.68 -7.23
N ILE A 97 12.68 -6.88 -6.18
CA ILE A 97 12.36 -5.45 -6.13
C ILE A 97 13.65 -4.65 -6.31
N ARG A 98 13.57 -3.56 -7.08
CA ARG A 98 14.65 -2.57 -7.15
C ARG A 98 14.12 -1.14 -7.30
N PRO A 99 14.78 -0.13 -6.71
CA PRO A 99 14.51 1.26 -7.03
C PRO A 99 14.72 1.53 -8.54
N LEU A 100 13.82 2.30 -9.14
CA LEU A 100 13.85 2.62 -10.58
C LEU A 100 14.35 4.03 -10.83
N THR A 101 13.60 5.05 -10.42
CA THR A 101 13.92 6.47 -10.66
C THR A 101 13.09 7.37 -9.76
N VAL A 102 13.43 8.66 -9.71
CA VAL A 102 12.60 9.71 -9.10
C VAL A 102 12.08 10.63 -10.21
N LEU A 103 10.82 11.06 -10.11
CA LEU A 103 10.20 12.02 -11.02
C LEU A 103 9.84 13.31 -10.29
N GLU A 104 10.08 14.45 -10.94
CA GLU A 104 9.68 15.77 -10.46
C GLU A 104 8.50 16.31 -11.29
N LEU A 105 7.49 15.46 -11.49
CA LEU A 105 6.30 15.76 -12.30
C LEU A 105 5.05 15.77 -11.43
N ARG A 106 4.01 16.51 -11.84
CA ARG A 106 2.74 16.60 -11.11
C ARG A 106 1.53 16.53 -12.03
N GLY A 107 0.38 16.22 -11.44
CA GLY A 107 -0.91 16.14 -12.12
C GLY A 107 -0.87 15.21 -13.33
N GLN A 108 -1.49 15.64 -14.43
CA GLN A 108 -1.60 14.84 -15.65
C GLN A 108 -0.23 14.45 -16.25
N LYS A 109 0.79 15.31 -16.17
CA LYS A 109 2.13 15.00 -16.69
C LYS A 109 2.76 13.80 -15.98
N LEU A 110 2.57 13.73 -14.65
CA LEU A 110 3.00 12.57 -13.87
C LEU A 110 2.23 11.32 -14.29
N GLU A 111 0.90 11.41 -14.35
CA GLU A 111 0.01 10.30 -14.68
C GLU A 111 0.37 9.68 -16.04
N LEU A 112 0.58 10.51 -17.07
CA LEU A 112 1.01 10.04 -18.40
C LEU A 112 2.40 9.40 -18.36
N ARG A 113 3.36 10.02 -17.65
CA ARG A 113 4.71 9.47 -17.55
C ARG A 113 4.73 8.12 -16.84
N LEU A 114 3.89 7.91 -15.83
CA LEU A 114 3.74 6.62 -15.15
C LEU A 114 3.23 5.54 -16.11
N LEU A 115 2.25 5.87 -16.95
CA LEU A 115 1.70 4.94 -17.94
C LEU A 115 2.73 4.57 -19.02
N ASP A 116 3.54 5.52 -19.47
CA ASP A 116 4.62 5.26 -20.43
C ASP A 116 5.69 4.35 -19.83
N ILE A 117 6.10 4.60 -18.58
CA ILE A 117 7.04 3.75 -17.86
C ILE A 117 6.45 2.35 -17.69
N ALA A 118 5.18 2.23 -17.28
CA ALA A 118 4.51 0.95 -17.11
C ALA A 118 4.46 0.16 -18.42
N GLN A 119 4.18 0.82 -19.54
CA GLN A 119 4.20 0.17 -20.86
C GLN A 119 5.60 -0.31 -21.23
N ASN A 120 6.62 0.56 -21.12
CA ASN A 120 8.00 0.21 -21.47
C ASN A 120 8.60 -0.89 -20.58
N GLN A 121 8.12 -0.98 -19.35
CA GLN A 121 8.56 -1.99 -18.39
C GLN A 121 7.64 -3.21 -18.35
N GLU A 122 6.59 -3.28 -19.18
CA GLU A 122 5.61 -4.37 -19.19
C GLU A 122 4.95 -4.64 -17.82
N VAL A 123 4.65 -3.57 -17.09
CA VAL A 123 3.99 -3.63 -15.78
C VAL A 123 2.53 -4.09 -15.94
N ASP A 124 2.03 -4.80 -14.93
CA ASP A 124 0.64 -5.28 -14.85
C ASP A 124 -0.20 -4.53 -13.81
N GLU A 125 0.46 -3.95 -12.80
CA GLU A 125 -0.20 -3.24 -11.71
C GLU A 125 0.69 -2.15 -11.11
N PHE A 126 0.04 -1.09 -10.62
CA PHE A 126 0.65 -0.05 -9.81
C PHE A 126 0.33 -0.30 -8.34
N ILE A 127 1.34 -0.17 -7.49
CA ILE A 127 1.20 -0.19 -6.03
C ILE A 127 1.59 1.20 -5.53
N ILE A 128 0.60 1.96 -5.08
CA ILE A 128 0.78 3.35 -4.67
C ILE A 128 0.74 3.43 -3.15
N GLY A 129 1.79 4.01 -2.58
CA GLY A 129 1.87 4.30 -1.16
C GLY A 129 0.74 5.21 -0.68
N LEU A 130 0.01 4.79 0.35
CA LEU A 130 -1.03 5.57 1.01
C LEU A 130 -0.60 5.90 2.45
N PRO A 131 -0.26 7.16 2.73
CA PRO A 131 0.02 7.58 4.10
C PRO A 131 -1.29 7.56 4.89
N ILE A 132 -1.33 6.81 5.98
CA ILE A 132 -2.47 6.74 6.91
C ILE A 132 -2.03 7.25 8.28
N SER A 133 -2.91 8.01 8.94
CA SER A 133 -2.65 8.48 10.31
C SER A 133 -2.62 7.32 11.30
N ILE A 134 -1.97 7.50 12.46
CA ILE A 134 -2.01 6.56 13.59
C ILE A 134 -3.44 6.17 13.98
N ASP A 135 -4.38 7.11 13.92
CA ASP A 135 -5.79 6.86 14.25
C ASP A 135 -6.60 6.27 13.08
N GLY A 136 -5.95 5.85 11.99
CA GLY A 136 -6.59 5.31 10.78
C GLY A 136 -7.33 6.35 9.93
N ARG A 137 -7.25 7.64 10.28
CA ARG A 137 -7.96 8.73 9.59
C ARG A 137 -7.22 9.24 8.35
N GLU A 138 -7.97 9.68 7.36
CA GLU A 138 -7.44 10.33 6.17
C GLU A 138 -6.78 11.67 6.51
N THR A 139 -5.63 11.92 5.89
CA THR A 139 -4.92 13.20 5.96
C THR A 139 -5.08 13.98 4.65
N PRO A 140 -4.75 15.28 4.62
CA PRO A 140 -4.65 16.03 3.36
C PRO A 140 -3.73 15.35 2.33
N GLN A 141 -2.67 14.67 2.79
CA GLN A 141 -1.78 13.91 1.92
C GLN A 141 -2.45 12.64 1.39
N SER A 142 -3.16 11.88 2.24
CA SER A 142 -3.94 10.70 1.85
C SER A 142 -4.97 11.07 0.77
N ASN A 143 -5.68 12.19 0.93
CA ASN A 143 -6.66 12.69 -0.03
C ASN A 143 -6.02 13.02 -1.39
N LYS A 144 -4.84 13.64 -1.37
CA LYS A 144 -4.09 13.94 -2.59
C LYS A 144 -3.64 12.67 -3.31
N VAL A 145 -3.14 11.70 -2.56
CA VAL A 145 -2.75 10.37 -3.09
C VAL A 145 -3.94 9.69 -3.73
N ARG A 146 -5.07 9.57 -3.02
CA ARG A 146 -6.32 8.97 -3.54
C ARG A 146 -6.81 9.67 -4.80
N SER A 147 -6.75 11.00 -4.84
CA SER A 147 -7.13 11.80 -6.02
C SER A 147 -6.26 11.49 -7.24
N VAL A 148 -4.93 11.42 -7.07
CA VAL A 148 -4.00 11.05 -8.14
C VAL A 148 -4.20 9.59 -8.57
N ALA A 149 -4.34 8.68 -7.61
CA ALA A 149 -4.58 7.26 -7.87
C ALA A 149 -5.88 7.03 -8.65
N GLY A 150 -6.97 7.75 -8.32
CA GLY A 150 -8.24 7.67 -9.05
C GLY A 150 -8.11 8.12 -10.52
N ARG A 151 -7.45 9.25 -10.77
CA ARG A 151 -7.20 9.72 -12.15
C ARG A 151 -6.26 8.80 -12.93
N LEU A 152 -5.27 8.22 -12.26
CA LEU A 152 -4.39 7.22 -12.85
C LEU A 152 -5.17 5.94 -13.17
N ALA A 153 -6.01 5.46 -12.26
CA ALA A 153 -6.79 4.22 -12.41
C ALA A 153 -7.71 4.25 -13.63
N VAL A 154 -8.36 5.39 -13.90
CA VAL A 154 -9.18 5.57 -15.11
C VAL A 154 -8.36 5.30 -16.38
N ARG A 155 -7.21 5.96 -16.53
CA ARG A 155 -6.34 5.80 -17.72
C ARG A 155 -5.60 4.46 -17.75
N ALA A 156 -5.25 3.93 -16.58
CA ALA A 156 -4.62 2.63 -16.42
C ALA A 156 -5.57 1.52 -16.87
N ALA A 157 -6.85 1.63 -16.54
CA ALA A 157 -7.89 0.67 -16.92
C ALA A 157 -8.14 0.61 -18.43
N GLU A 158 -7.96 1.71 -19.16
CA GLU A 158 -7.99 1.69 -20.64
C GLU A 158 -6.93 0.76 -21.22
N ARG A 159 -5.81 0.61 -20.51
CA ARG A 159 -4.70 -0.30 -20.85
C ARG A 159 -4.82 -1.64 -20.11
N GLY A 160 -5.84 -1.86 -19.29
CA GLY A 160 -6.02 -3.03 -18.44
C GLY A 160 -5.03 -3.13 -17.25
N LEU A 161 -4.37 -2.03 -16.86
CA LEU A 161 -3.46 -1.97 -15.73
C LEU A 161 -4.24 -1.74 -14.43
N ARG A 162 -3.94 -2.52 -13.40
CA ARG A 162 -4.59 -2.40 -12.08
C ARG A 162 -3.88 -1.37 -11.22
N VAL A 163 -4.61 -0.70 -10.33
CA VAL A 163 -4.05 0.28 -9.40
C VAL A 163 -4.48 -0.07 -8.00
N TYR A 164 -3.52 -0.30 -7.11
CA TYR A 164 -3.73 -0.59 -5.71
C TYR A 164 -3.14 0.52 -4.84
N LEU A 165 -3.81 0.82 -3.73
CA LEU A 165 -3.27 1.64 -2.63
C LEU A 165 -2.76 0.71 -1.54
N GLN A 166 -1.51 0.88 -1.12
CA GLN A 166 -0.90 0.13 -0.02
C GLN A 166 -0.74 1.06 1.19
N ASP A 167 -1.30 0.67 2.33
CA ASP A 167 -1.12 1.40 3.59
C ASP A 167 0.37 1.45 3.99
N GLU A 168 0.88 2.64 4.26
CA GLU A 168 2.27 2.93 4.65
C GLU A 168 2.52 3.04 6.17
N TYR A 169 1.53 2.75 7.01
CA TYR A 169 1.70 2.84 8.47
C TYR A 169 2.99 2.15 8.96
N GLY A 170 3.80 2.87 9.75
CA GLY A 170 5.04 2.39 10.37
C GLY A 170 6.30 2.40 9.49
N THR A 171 6.20 2.69 8.19
CA THR A 171 7.29 2.39 7.24
C THR A 171 8.39 3.46 7.11
N SER A 172 8.14 4.71 7.53
CA SER A 172 9.06 5.83 7.29
C SER A 172 10.36 5.75 8.09
N THR A 173 10.30 5.28 9.35
CA THR A 173 11.49 5.07 10.19
C THR A 173 12.26 3.81 9.76
N GLU A 174 11.55 2.71 9.50
CA GLU A 174 12.15 1.44 9.07
C GLU A 174 12.86 1.54 7.71
N ALA A 175 12.32 2.37 6.80
CA ALA A 175 12.94 2.65 5.51
C ALA A 175 14.30 3.38 5.65
N LEU A 176 14.38 4.35 6.57
CA LEU A 176 15.61 5.10 6.83
C LEU A 176 16.69 4.19 7.41
N ASP A 177 16.32 3.34 8.36
CA ASP A 177 17.23 2.40 9.03
C ASP A 177 17.74 1.33 8.04
N ARG A 178 16.87 0.74 7.21
CA ARG A 178 17.31 -0.19 6.14
C ARG A 178 18.27 0.45 5.14
N MET A 179 18.02 1.69 4.75
CA MET A 179 18.91 2.40 3.83
C MET A 179 20.31 2.66 4.42
N ILE A 180 20.39 2.79 5.75
CA ILE A 180 21.67 2.87 6.47
C ILE A 180 22.36 1.50 6.46
N ASP A 181 21.62 0.43 6.76
CA ASP A 181 22.15 -0.94 6.79
C ASP A 181 22.67 -1.44 5.43
N MET A 182 22.08 -0.96 4.32
CA MET A 182 22.54 -1.26 2.96
C MET A 182 23.85 -0.54 2.56
N GLY A 183 24.49 0.21 3.47
CA GLY A 183 25.80 0.83 3.24
C GLY A 183 25.81 2.01 2.26
N LEU A 184 24.65 2.62 2.00
CA LEU A 184 24.55 3.73 1.04
C LEU A 184 25.17 5.02 1.62
N SER A 185 26.10 5.61 0.87
CA SER A 185 26.72 6.89 1.24
C SER A 185 25.67 8.00 1.36
N LYS A 186 25.87 8.98 2.26
CA LYS A 186 24.95 10.12 2.46
C LYS A 186 24.61 10.85 1.15
N SER A 187 25.57 10.92 0.23
CA SER A 187 25.41 11.53 -1.10
C SER A 187 24.55 10.67 -2.04
N GLY A 188 24.79 9.35 -2.09
CA GLY A 188 23.98 8.41 -2.87
C GLY A 188 22.52 8.31 -2.39
N ARG A 189 22.27 8.56 -1.10
CA ARG A 189 20.91 8.60 -0.52
C ARG A 189 20.12 9.84 -0.93
N ARG A 190 20.76 11.01 -1.04
CA ARG A 190 20.06 12.31 -1.13
C ARG A 190 19.21 12.49 -2.41
N GLY A 191 19.59 11.85 -3.51
CA GLY A 191 18.86 11.90 -4.79
C GLY A 191 17.98 10.69 -5.09
N ARG A 192 18.10 9.59 -4.33
CA ARG A 192 17.36 8.33 -4.59
C ARG A 192 16.41 7.93 -3.47
N ILE A 193 16.39 8.68 -2.37
CA ILE A 193 15.58 8.36 -1.18
C ILE A 193 14.12 8.08 -1.52
N ASP A 194 13.50 8.86 -2.41
CA ASP A 194 12.10 8.63 -2.78
C ASP A 194 11.96 7.33 -3.58
N ALA A 195 12.92 6.99 -4.46
CA ALA A 195 12.91 5.70 -5.17
C ALA A 195 13.11 4.50 -4.23
N TYR A 196 13.84 4.68 -3.13
CA TYR A 196 13.93 3.66 -2.07
C TYR A 196 12.63 3.57 -1.26
N ALA A 197 11.97 4.69 -0.96
CA ALA A 197 10.65 4.69 -0.34
C ALA A 197 9.64 3.90 -1.19
N ALA A 198 9.64 4.11 -2.51
CA ALA A 198 8.81 3.33 -3.43
C ALA A 198 9.16 1.82 -3.43
N ALA A 199 10.42 1.45 -3.20
CA ALA A 199 10.82 0.05 -3.07
C ALA A 199 10.28 -0.56 -1.77
N MET A 200 10.30 0.20 -0.67
CA MET A 200 9.72 -0.22 0.61
C MET A 200 8.20 -0.47 0.52
N VAL A 201 7.48 0.36 -0.26
CA VAL A 201 6.06 0.12 -0.55
C VAL A 201 5.85 -1.24 -1.21
N LEU A 202 6.69 -1.59 -2.19
CA LEU A 202 6.62 -2.92 -2.83
C LEU A 202 7.02 -4.03 -1.85
N GLU A 203 8.05 -3.84 -1.04
CA GLU A 203 8.50 -4.84 -0.07
C GLU A 203 7.40 -5.18 0.93
N LYS A 204 6.71 -4.16 1.45
CA LYS A 204 5.56 -4.34 2.34
C LYS A 204 4.45 -5.09 1.62
N TYR A 205 4.06 -4.62 0.43
CA TYR A 205 3.05 -5.24 -0.40
C TYR A 205 3.32 -6.74 -0.65
N PHE A 206 4.54 -7.12 -1.02
CA PHE A 206 4.89 -8.51 -1.24
C PHE A 206 5.00 -9.33 0.05
N SER A 207 5.49 -8.73 1.14
CA SER A 207 5.61 -9.39 2.46
C SER A 207 4.25 -9.71 3.07
N GLU A 208 3.29 -8.81 2.91
CA GLU A 208 1.90 -8.99 3.34
C GLU A 208 1.09 -9.85 2.34
N SER A 209 1.73 -10.37 1.30
CA SER A 209 1.06 -11.11 0.21
C SER A 209 -0.09 -10.32 -0.42
N GLY A 210 0.03 -9.00 -0.50
CA GLY A 210 -1.04 -8.10 -0.95
C GLY A 210 -2.15 -7.89 0.08
N GLY A 211 -1.94 -8.23 1.35
CA GLY A 211 -2.81 -7.82 2.44
C GLY A 211 -2.83 -6.30 2.60
N GLY A 212 -3.96 -5.75 3.06
CA GLY A 212 -4.09 -4.32 3.32
C GLY A 212 -4.09 -3.42 2.09
N VAL A 213 -4.12 -3.99 0.87
CA VAL A 213 -4.26 -3.19 -0.35
C VAL A 213 -5.71 -2.90 -0.70
N GLU A 214 -5.96 -1.69 -1.17
CA GLU A 214 -7.25 -1.25 -1.70
C GLU A 214 -7.18 -1.12 -3.22
N LEU A 215 -7.99 -1.89 -3.95
CA LEU A 215 -8.10 -1.75 -5.40
C LEU A 215 -8.87 -0.47 -5.77
N VAL A 216 -8.24 0.39 -6.56
CA VAL A 216 -8.86 1.62 -7.06
C VAL A 216 -9.60 1.32 -8.36
N LEU A 217 -10.94 1.20 -8.27
CA LEU A 217 -11.79 0.93 -9.42
C LEU A 217 -12.31 2.22 -10.07
N PRO A 218 -12.20 2.38 -11.40
CA PRO A 218 -12.93 3.42 -12.13
C PRO A 218 -14.44 3.25 -11.96
N LYS A 219 -15.19 4.35 -11.91
CA LYS A 219 -16.66 4.31 -11.82
C LYS A 219 -17.32 3.78 -13.10
N GLN A 220 -16.64 3.87 -14.24
CA GLN A 220 -17.18 3.50 -15.55
C GLN A 220 -17.09 1.97 -15.75
N LEU A 221 -18.22 1.35 -16.10
CA LEU A 221 -18.36 -0.10 -16.17
C LEU A 221 -17.55 -0.73 -17.33
N ASP A 222 -17.42 -0.03 -18.45
CA ASP A 222 -16.60 -0.44 -19.60
C ASP A 222 -15.12 -0.57 -19.22
N LEU A 223 -14.59 0.37 -18.43
CA LEU A 223 -13.23 0.31 -17.92
C LEU A 223 -13.03 -0.83 -16.92
N GLN A 224 -14.02 -1.08 -16.07
CA GLN A 224 -14.00 -2.26 -15.20
C GLN A 224 -13.96 -3.55 -16.02
N ASN A 225 -14.74 -3.66 -17.09
CA ASN A 225 -14.73 -4.81 -17.98
C ASN A 225 -13.37 -4.99 -18.70
N LYS A 226 -12.72 -3.91 -19.15
CA LYS A 226 -11.36 -3.97 -19.70
C LYS A 226 -10.33 -4.52 -18.72
N LEU A 227 -10.43 -4.13 -17.44
CA LEU A 227 -9.59 -4.70 -16.38
C LEU A 227 -9.82 -6.20 -16.23
N ARG A 228 -11.09 -6.66 -16.29
CA ARG A 228 -11.46 -8.08 -16.23
C ARG A 228 -10.90 -8.87 -17.40
N ASP A 229 -11.00 -8.33 -18.62
CA ASP A 229 -10.53 -8.98 -19.84
C ASP A 229 -9.01 -9.17 -19.84
N ARG A 230 -8.24 -8.16 -19.41
CA ARG A 230 -6.78 -8.30 -19.29
C ARG A 230 -6.39 -9.23 -18.13
N GLY A 231 -7.13 -9.23 -17.02
CA GLY A 231 -6.94 -10.20 -15.93
C GLY A 231 -7.03 -11.65 -16.43
N ARG A 232 -8.06 -11.94 -17.25
CA ARG A 232 -8.23 -13.25 -17.91
C ARG A 232 -7.12 -13.57 -18.92
N PHE A 233 -6.63 -12.57 -19.66
CA PHE A 233 -5.52 -12.74 -20.61
C PHE A 233 -4.18 -13.03 -19.89
N LEU A 234 -3.89 -12.35 -18.79
CA LEU A 234 -2.69 -12.62 -17.98
C LEU A 234 -2.71 -14.00 -17.32
N LEU A 235 -3.89 -14.54 -16.99
CA LEU A 235 -4.06 -15.92 -16.52
C LEU A 235 -3.87 -16.96 -17.64
N ARG A 236 -3.77 -16.53 -18.91
CA ARG A 236 -3.66 -17.40 -20.09
C ARG A 236 -2.37 -17.25 -20.88
N LYS A 237 -1.43 -16.37 -20.48
CA LYS A 237 -0.12 -16.28 -21.14
C LYS A 237 0.58 -17.65 -21.05
N PRO A 238 0.96 -18.29 -22.18
CA PRO A 238 1.70 -19.53 -22.12
C PRO A 238 3.07 -19.28 -21.48
N LEU A 239 3.51 -20.22 -20.66
CA LEU A 239 4.86 -20.31 -20.11
C LEU A 239 5.84 -20.56 -21.26
N TYR A 240 6.32 -19.49 -21.90
CA TYR A 240 7.46 -19.63 -22.80
C TYR A 240 8.75 -19.47 -21.98
N PHE A 241 9.47 -20.60 -21.93
CA PHE A 241 10.73 -20.80 -21.22
C PHE A 241 11.79 -19.82 -21.71
#